data_AF-A0A661JDR1-F1
#
_entry.id   AF-A0A661JDR1-F1
#
_cell.length_a   1.000
_cell.length_b   1.000
_cell.length_c   1.000
_cell.angle_alpha   90.00
_cell.angle_beta   90.00
_cell.angle_gamma   90.00
#
_symmetry.space_group_name_H-M   'P 1'
#
loop_
_entity.id
_entity.type
_entity.pdbx_description
1 polymer ?
#
loop_
_entity_poly.entity_id
_entity_poly.type
_entity_poly.pdbx_seq_one_letter_code
_entity_poly.pdbx_strand_id
1 'polypeptide(L)'
;ETLSDPEKEAAEKYRRVMETLQIEAEYGRTVEAYQETIDLNGQKVLVDILRVGRLSLFFQTPDGKLVGQYDRIKEGWSLLPSKYCREIEKAIEIARRERTVELTRLPLGRIIVP
;
A
#
# COMPACT_ATOMS: atom_id res chain seq x y z
N GLU A 1 -18.88 -12.44 44.39
CA GLU A 1 -18.31 -11.23 43.77
C GLU A 1 -16.80 -11.43 43.63
N THR A 2 -16.32 -11.63 42.41
CA THR A 2 -14.88 -11.76 42.08
C THR A 2 -14.62 -10.79 40.95
N LEU A 3 -14.40 -9.52 41.29
CA LEU A 3 -14.40 -8.41 40.33
C LEU A 3 -13.14 -7.54 40.47
N SER A 4 -11.94 -8.15 40.47
CA SER A 4 -10.66 -7.43 40.30
C SER A 4 -9.48 -8.39 40.41
N ASP A 5 -9.32 -9.32 39.46
CA ASP A 5 -8.01 -9.97 39.28
C ASP A 5 -7.16 -9.09 38.35
N PRO A 6 -6.19 -8.32 38.86
CA PRO A 6 -5.33 -7.47 38.04
C PRO A 6 -4.53 -8.28 37.00
N GLU A 7 -4.30 -9.56 37.23
CA GLU A 7 -3.63 -10.48 36.31
C GLU A 7 -4.48 -10.78 35.06
N LYS A 8 -5.80 -10.89 35.20
CA LYS A 8 -6.71 -11.06 34.04
C LYS A 8 -6.78 -9.80 33.20
N GLU A 9 -6.80 -8.63 33.85
CA GLU A 9 -6.79 -7.34 33.16
C GLU A 9 -5.46 -7.12 32.40
N ALA A 10 -4.33 -7.55 32.98
CA ALA A 10 -3.03 -7.51 32.32
C ALA A 10 -2.96 -8.44 31.10
N ALA A 11 -3.49 -9.66 31.19
CA ALA A 11 -3.55 -10.60 30.08
C ALA A 11 -4.44 -10.11 28.92
N GLU A 12 -5.59 -9.49 29.24
CA GLU A 12 -6.51 -8.91 28.25
C GLU A 12 -5.86 -7.75 27.48
N LYS A 13 -5.14 -6.86 28.19
CA LYS A 13 -4.39 -5.76 27.58
C LYS A 13 -3.27 -6.28 26.68
N TYR A 14 -2.50 -7.28 27.13
CA TYR A 14 -1.44 -7.88 26.32
C TYR A 14 -2.00 -8.52 25.04
N ARG A 15 -3.10 -9.27 25.13
CA ARG A 15 -3.77 -9.89 23.97
C ARG A 15 -4.20 -8.84 22.95
N ARG A 16 -4.82 -7.75 23.39
CA ARG A 16 -5.30 -6.68 22.50
C ARG A 16 -4.15 -5.92 21.81
N VAL A 17 -3.05 -5.71 22.53
CA VAL A 17 -1.83 -5.12 21.95
C VAL A 17 -1.21 -6.08 20.94
N MET A 18 -1.08 -7.38 21.25
CA MET A 18 -0.56 -8.38 20.31
C MET A 18 -1.44 -8.54 19.07
N GLU A 19 -2.76 -8.51 19.23
CA GLU A 19 -3.71 -8.55 18.11
C GLU A 19 -3.53 -7.32 17.19
N THR A 20 -3.42 -6.13 17.77
CA THR A 20 -3.12 -4.90 17.02
C THR A 20 -1.76 -4.97 16.33
N LEU A 21 -0.72 -5.46 17.01
CA LEU A 21 0.63 -5.62 16.45
C LEU A 21 0.66 -6.67 15.32
N GLN A 22 -0.14 -7.72 15.42
CA GLN A 22 -0.24 -8.75 14.40
C GLN A 22 -0.94 -8.22 13.14
N ILE A 23 -2.02 -7.45 13.30
CA ILE A 23 -2.67 -6.71 12.22
C ILE A 23 -1.68 -5.72 11.58
N GLU A 24 -0.91 -4.99 12.40
CA GLU A 24 0.09 -4.04 11.95
C GLU A 24 1.24 -4.70 11.16
N ALA A 25 1.63 -5.92 11.56
CA ALA A 25 2.62 -6.74 10.87
C ALA A 25 2.11 -7.28 9.53
N GLU A 26 0.81 -7.58 9.42
CA GLU A 26 0.20 -8.02 8.17
C GLU A 26 0.18 -6.93 7.09
N TYR A 27 0.03 -5.65 7.46
CA TYR A 27 0.14 -4.51 6.52
C TYR A 27 1.51 -4.37 5.84
N GLY A 28 2.54 -5.05 6.34
CA GLY A 28 3.87 -5.09 5.70
C GLY A 28 3.98 -6.12 4.57
N ARG A 29 3.09 -7.12 4.51
CA ARG A 29 3.16 -8.26 3.58
C ARG A 29 2.10 -8.22 2.48
N THR A 30 1.13 -7.32 2.56
CA THR A 30 0.04 -7.23 1.59
C THR A 30 0.39 -6.34 0.41
N VAL A 31 0.02 -6.81 -0.78
CA VAL A 31 -0.10 -5.98 -1.97
C VAL A 31 -1.58 -5.72 -2.14
N GLU A 32 -1.99 -4.46 -2.09
CA GLU A 32 -3.39 -4.06 -2.22
C GLU A 32 -3.55 -3.02 -3.31
N ALA A 33 -4.70 -3.04 -3.98
CA ALA A 33 -5.06 -2.03 -4.96
C ALA A 33 -6.46 -1.49 -4.67
N TYR A 34 -6.60 -0.18 -4.68
CA TYR A 34 -7.85 0.52 -4.37
C TYR A 34 -7.94 1.82 -5.18
N GLN A 35 -9.14 2.39 -5.27
CA GLN A 35 -9.35 3.66 -5.98
C GLN A 35 -9.33 4.84 -5.01
N GLU A 36 -8.62 5.89 -5.39
CA GLU A 36 -8.56 7.15 -4.65
C GLU A 36 -8.51 8.33 -5.61
N THR A 37 -9.00 9.48 -5.18
CA THR A 37 -8.82 10.72 -5.93
C THR A 37 -7.56 11.43 -5.43
N ILE A 38 -6.55 11.52 -6.28
CA ILE A 38 -5.29 12.21 -5.96
C ILE A 38 -5.22 13.56 -6.66
N ASP A 39 -4.43 14.48 -6.10
CA ASP A 39 -4.08 15.73 -6.77
C ASP A 39 -2.83 15.50 -7.65
N LEU A 40 -3.01 15.60 -8.97
CA LEU A 40 -1.93 15.60 -9.95
C LEU A 40 -1.85 16.99 -10.57
N ASN A 41 -0.80 17.75 -10.23
CA ASN A 41 -0.53 19.09 -10.76
C ASN A 41 -1.73 20.06 -10.62
N GLY A 42 -2.46 20.02 -9.51
CA GLY A 42 -3.62 20.87 -9.23
C GLY A 42 -4.95 20.34 -9.80
N GLN A 43 -4.96 19.15 -10.42
CA GLN A 43 -6.17 18.49 -10.88
C GLN A 43 -6.48 17.26 -10.03
N LYS A 44 -7.72 17.19 -9.55
CA LYS A 44 -8.23 15.99 -8.87
C LYS A 44 -8.54 14.91 -9.90
N VAL A 45 -7.81 13.81 -9.84
CA VAL A 45 -7.95 12.69 -10.76
C VAL A 45 -8.23 11.43 -9.96
N LEU A 46 -9.28 10.69 -10.33
CA LEU A 46 -9.53 9.35 -9.80
C LEU A 46 -8.48 8.40 -10.39
N VAL A 47 -7.75 7.69 -9.54
CA VAL A 47 -6.69 6.76 -9.94
C VAL A 47 -6.83 5.44 -9.19
N ASP A 48 -6.26 4.38 -9.77
CA ASP A 48 -6.01 3.13 -9.10
C ASP A 48 -4.67 3.22 -8.37
N ILE A 49 -4.69 3.17 -7.04
CA ILE A 49 -3.49 3.13 -6.19
C ILE A 49 -3.11 1.67 -5.96
N LEU A 50 -1.85 1.35 -6.20
CA LEU A 50 -1.20 0.10 -5.81
C LEU A 50 -0.31 0.37 -4.59
N ARG A 51 -0.63 -0.25 -3.47
CA ARG A 51 0.23 -0.25 -2.29
C ARG A 51 0.97 -1.56 -2.18
N VAL A 52 2.29 -1.45 -2.12
CA VAL A 52 3.20 -2.57 -1.90
C VAL A 52 3.71 -2.49 -0.46
N GLY A 53 2.95 -3.09 0.46
CA GLY A 53 3.21 -3.09 1.90
C GLY A 53 3.50 -1.68 2.44
N ARG A 54 4.68 -1.51 3.05
CA ARG A 54 5.21 -0.23 3.53
C ARG A 54 6.36 0.30 2.68
N LEU A 55 6.61 -0.28 1.51
CA LEU A 55 7.78 0.05 0.69
C LEU A 55 7.46 1.18 -0.28
N SER A 56 6.36 1.07 -1.01
CA SER A 56 6.05 2.00 -2.09
C SER A 56 4.55 2.07 -2.37
N LEU A 57 4.14 3.23 -2.87
CA LEU A 57 2.81 3.49 -3.42
C LEU A 57 3.00 3.85 -4.88
N PHE A 58 2.19 3.26 -5.75
CA PHE A 58 2.10 3.61 -7.16
C PHE A 58 0.66 4.01 -7.47
N PHE A 59 0.48 4.76 -8.54
CA PHE A 59 -0.84 5.00 -9.11
C PHE A 59 -0.85 4.68 -10.60
N GLN A 60 -2.04 4.39 -11.10
CA GLN A 60 -2.35 4.32 -12.51
C GLN A 60 -3.67 5.06 -12.77
N THR A 61 -3.72 5.85 -13.84
CA THR A 61 -4.97 6.46 -14.27
C THR A 61 -5.93 5.42 -14.87
N PRO A 62 -7.25 5.61 -14.81
CA PRO A 62 -8.22 4.62 -15.33
C PRO A 62 -8.09 4.35 -16.84
N ASP A 63 -7.48 5.26 -17.59
CA ASP A 63 -7.16 5.08 -19.00
C ASP A 63 -5.85 4.29 -19.25
N GLY A 64 -5.15 3.91 -18.19
CA GLY A 64 -3.90 3.15 -18.21
C GLY A 64 -2.68 3.92 -18.73
N LYS A 65 -2.84 5.19 -19.13
CA LYS A 65 -1.80 5.94 -19.85
C LYS A 65 -0.76 6.57 -18.94
N LEU A 66 -1.17 6.96 -17.74
CA LEU A 66 -0.29 7.59 -16.76
C LEU A 66 -0.10 6.66 -15.58
N VAL A 67 1.16 6.56 -15.17
CA VAL A 67 1.56 5.90 -13.94
C VAL A 67 2.52 6.78 -13.20
N GLY A 68 2.57 6.60 -11.89
CA GLY A 68 3.55 7.27 -11.06
C GLY A 68 3.79 6.54 -9.75
N GLN A 69 4.72 7.09 -9.00
CA GLN A 69 5.04 6.63 -7.66
C GLN A 69 4.88 7.77 -6.67
N TYR A 70 4.57 7.43 -5.42
CA TYR A 70 4.64 8.39 -4.34
C TYR A 70 6.10 8.63 -3.96
N ASP A 71 6.57 9.85 -4.13
CA ASP A 71 7.88 10.28 -3.67
C ASP A 71 7.75 10.82 -2.24
N ARG A 72 8.30 10.07 -1.28
CA ARG A 72 8.28 10.45 0.14
C ARG A 72 9.13 11.69 0.45
N ILE A 73 10.14 11.98 -0.37
CA ILE A 73 11.02 13.15 -0.17
C ILE A 73 10.27 14.43 -0.54
N LYS A 74 9.49 14.37 -1.62
CA LYS A 74 8.69 15.50 -2.11
C LYS A 74 7.28 15.53 -1.54
N GLU A 75 6.95 14.56 -0.68
CA GLU A 75 5.62 14.33 -0.11
C GLU A 75 4.50 14.38 -1.17
N GLY A 76 4.77 13.80 -2.35
CA GLY A 76 3.89 13.98 -3.51
C GLY A 76 4.06 12.94 -4.60
N TRP A 77 3.13 12.94 -5.53
CA TRP A 77 3.12 12.03 -6.66
C TRP A 77 4.10 12.46 -7.74
N SER A 78 4.94 11.53 -8.19
CA SER A 78 5.89 11.73 -9.28
C SER A 78 5.55 10.79 -10.44
N LEU A 79 5.42 11.36 -11.64
CA LEU A 79 5.15 10.58 -12.85
C LEU A 79 6.32 9.64 -13.18
N LEU A 80 5.97 8.42 -13.55
CA LEU A 80 6.90 7.42 -14.01
C LEU A 80 6.87 7.33 -15.55
N PRO A 81 8.00 6.97 -16.20
CA PRO A 81 8.02 6.76 -17.64
C PRO A 81 7.05 5.66 -18.08
N SER A 82 6.42 5.83 -19.25
CA SER A 82 5.37 4.95 -19.79
C SER A 82 5.75 3.47 -19.90
N LYS A 83 7.07 3.17 -19.94
CA LYS A 83 7.58 1.79 -19.92
C LYS A 83 7.11 0.98 -18.70
N TYR A 84 6.75 1.66 -17.61
CA TYR A 84 6.27 1.02 -16.39
C TYR A 84 4.75 0.84 -16.34
N CYS A 85 3.98 1.43 -17.27
CA CYS A 85 2.52 1.28 -17.29
C CYS A 85 2.10 -0.18 -17.24
N ARG A 86 2.67 -1.00 -18.12
CA ARG A 86 2.32 -2.42 -18.25
C ARG A 86 2.67 -3.24 -17.01
N GLU A 87 3.77 -2.93 -16.33
CA GLU A 87 4.18 -3.68 -15.14
C GLU A 87 3.35 -3.26 -13.91
N ILE A 88 3.00 -1.98 -13.79
CA ILE A 88 2.13 -1.48 -12.72
C ILE A 88 0.70 -1.98 -12.91
N GLU A 89 0.18 -1.98 -14.14
CA GLU A 89 -1.12 -2.54 -14.50
C GLU A 89 -1.22 -4.01 -14.07
N LYS A 90 -0.24 -4.84 -14.47
CA LYS A 90 -0.18 -6.25 -14.03
C LYS A 90 -0.17 -6.38 -12.52
N ALA A 91 0.59 -5.53 -11.82
CA ALA A 91 0.66 -5.59 -10.36
C ALA A 91 -0.67 -5.19 -9.70
N ILE A 92 -1.40 -4.23 -10.27
CA ILE A 92 -2.77 -3.87 -9.85
C ILE A 92 -3.73 -5.04 -10.06
N GLU A 93 -3.71 -5.68 -11.24
CA GLU A 93 -4.53 -6.85 -11.54
C GLU A 93 -4.22 -8.03 -10.58
N ILE A 94 -2.94 -8.27 -10.27
CA ILE A 94 -2.53 -9.28 -9.28
C ILE A 94 -3.03 -8.91 -7.88
N ALA A 95 -2.92 -7.64 -7.48
CA ALA A 95 -3.40 -7.16 -6.18
C ALA A 95 -4.92 -7.28 -6.04
N ARG A 96 -5.67 -7.07 -7.13
CA ARG A 96 -7.12 -7.28 -7.22
C ARG A 96 -7.52 -8.75 -7.30
N ARG A 97 -6.56 -9.68 -7.39
CA ARG A 97 -6.77 -11.12 -7.62
C ARG A 97 -7.48 -11.43 -8.95
N GLU A 98 -7.37 -10.52 -9.91
CA GLU A 98 -7.90 -10.69 -11.27
C GLU A 98 -6.98 -11.55 -12.15
N ARG A 99 -5.72 -11.72 -11.71
CA ARG A 99 -4.74 -12.64 -12.31
C ARG A 99 -4.17 -13.63 -11.29
N THR A 100 -3.66 -14.73 -11.82
CA THR A 100 -2.78 -15.65 -11.09
C THR A 100 -1.59 -14.90 -10.53
N VAL A 101 -1.19 -15.23 -9.30
CA VAL A 101 -0.03 -14.62 -8.64
C VAL A 101 1.22 -14.91 -9.46
N GLU A 102 1.80 -13.86 -10.06
CA GLU A 102 3.02 -13.90 -10.85
C GLU A 102 4.05 -12.91 -10.28
N LEU A 103 5.33 -13.18 -10.55
CA LEU A 103 6.43 -12.29 -10.17
C LEU A 103 6.51 -11.09 -11.13
N THR A 104 6.21 -9.90 -10.62
CA THR A 104 6.24 -8.64 -11.39
C THR A 104 7.39 -7.74 -10.96
N ARG A 105 8.01 -7.03 -11.91
CA ARG A 105 9.14 -6.11 -11.63
C ARG A 105 8.64 -4.68 -11.51
N LEU A 106 8.62 -4.16 -10.28
CA LEU A 106 8.22 -2.79 -10.02
C LEU A 106 9.45 -1.86 -9.92
N PRO A 107 9.35 -0.62 -10.43
CA PRO A 107 10.38 0.38 -10.23
C PRO A 107 10.36 0.86 -8.78
N LEU A 108 11.11 0.17 -7.92
CA LEU A 108 11.37 0.69 -6.60
C LEU A 108 12.35 1.87 -6.76
N GLY A 109 11.91 3.05 -6.34
CA GLY A 109 12.81 4.20 -6.21
C GLY A 109 13.96 3.91 -5.25
N ARG A 110 14.81 4.90 -4.99
CA ARG A 110 15.92 4.76 -4.04
C ARG A 110 15.34 4.42 -2.65
N ILE A 111 15.62 3.22 -2.14
CA ILE A 111 15.29 2.84 -0.77
C ILE A 111 16.24 3.62 0.14
N ILE A 112 15.72 4.62 0.83
CA ILE A 112 16.45 5.34 1.87
C ILE A 112 16.15 4.61 3.16
N VAL A 113 17.16 3.92 3.70
CA VAL A 113 17.08 3.38 5.07
C VAL A 113 17.13 4.60 6.02
N PRO A 114 16.16 4.74 6.95
CA PRO A 114 16.17 5.82 7.93
C PRO A 114 17.44 5.83 8.78
#